data_AF-A0A1Y2B9M5-F1
#
_entry.id   AF-A0A1Y2B9M5-F1
#
_cell.length_a   1.000
_cell.length_b   1.000
_cell.length_c   1.000
_cell.angle_alpha   90.00
_cell.angle_beta   90.00
_cell.angle_gamma   90.00
#
_symmetry.space_group_name_H-M   'P 1'
#
loop_
_entity.id
_entity.type
_entity.pdbx_description
1 polymer ?
#
loop_
_entity_poly.entity_id
_entity_poly.type
_entity_poly.pdbx_seq_one_letter_code
_entity_poly.pdbx_strand_id
1 'polypeptide(L)'
;MWTLSFFIDWEPVNTYLGTFPCTLPTYRTPWNFTSDLSTVLGSQTDWGILEVFGLPLTQGLIGGQSASPNASPSRLFEMNGPGIAYLIESVCTEPIISTAPPTKNSEVKIISSEYWGQIYNVGFQVKLPAGTHNMINFNTSDVYQKCLVSVVSGAATLTFGYTSDEWSTMTMNSIIEIVVNNKITIPLGDSIKYDFGAIHQAFGSTEVLYSNITGWIAQGIQLAMNGSDLKSYTVRQPQVSLLNWAIDANTGLYDVQSTWKGIAASIAIIGHYVLGQSDGTDSAMCAYRGSDGWGQITAPAWITTALIAILICSTVMLVVCVSSWMLIVGGGPHIDKCVEMIDNPLRTLYYMRESVGNIVTKIRGSDIGQVSLVEHLSREYIRFGEDKTTRGNEVGTLVIDEPSKVVKIARHREVA
;
A
#
# COMPACT_ATOMS: atom_id res chain seq x y z
N MET A 1 -9.45 27.33 -14.97
CA MET A 1 -8.73 27.36 -13.68
C MET A 1 -9.63 26.90 -12.54
N TRP A 2 -10.72 27.60 -12.23
CA TRP A 2 -11.62 27.25 -11.10
C TRP A 2 -12.27 25.85 -11.19
N THR A 3 -12.57 25.36 -12.40
CA THR A 3 -13.05 23.98 -12.59
C THR A 3 -11.96 22.92 -12.38
N LEU A 4 -10.69 23.27 -12.61
CA LEU A 4 -9.55 22.36 -12.45
C LEU A 4 -9.18 22.17 -10.97
N SER A 5 -9.55 23.11 -10.09
CA SER A 5 -9.35 22.98 -8.64
C SER A 5 -10.25 21.94 -7.98
N PHE A 6 -11.31 21.46 -8.63
CA PHE A 6 -12.14 20.35 -8.13
C PHE A 6 -11.52 18.97 -8.36
N PHE A 7 -10.44 18.89 -9.14
CA PHE A 7 -9.70 17.65 -9.40
C PHE A 7 -8.39 17.59 -8.58
N ILE A 8 -8.27 18.46 -7.59
CA ILE A 8 -7.14 18.50 -6.67
C ILE A 8 -7.59 17.78 -5.41
N ASP A 9 -6.90 16.70 -5.07
CA ASP A 9 -7.24 15.87 -3.92
C ASP A 9 -6.31 16.16 -2.74
N TRP A 10 -6.83 16.00 -1.53
CA TRP A 10 -6.04 15.97 -0.32
C TRP A 10 -5.67 14.52 -0.04
N GLU A 11 -4.38 14.21 -0.11
CA GLU A 11 -3.85 12.91 0.29
C GLU A 11 -3.18 13.03 1.65
N PRO A 12 -3.53 12.18 2.64
CA PRO A 12 -2.79 12.13 3.89
C PRO A 12 -1.34 11.78 3.58
N VAL A 13 -0.40 12.61 4.04
CA VAL A 13 1.03 12.29 3.94
C VAL A 13 1.35 11.42 5.14
N ASN A 14 2.12 10.36 4.94
CA ASN A 14 2.66 9.62 6.07
C ASN A 14 3.73 10.47 6.78
N THR A 15 3.39 10.84 8.00
CA THR A 15 4.10 11.83 8.82
C THR A 15 4.99 11.10 9.80
N TYR A 16 6.17 11.64 10.13
CA TYR A 16 6.96 11.07 11.22
C TYR A 16 6.33 11.46 12.56
N LEU A 17 5.76 10.48 13.27
CA LEU A 17 5.08 10.68 14.56
C LEU A 17 6.08 10.70 15.74
N GLY A 18 7.27 10.15 15.54
CA GLY A 18 8.32 10.05 16.55
C GLY A 18 8.98 8.68 16.58
N THR A 19 9.90 8.52 17.53
CA THR A 19 10.48 7.21 17.88
C THR A 19 9.92 6.76 19.20
N PHE A 20 9.37 5.55 19.24
CA PHE A 20 8.83 4.96 20.46
C PHE A 20 9.47 3.59 20.71
N PRO A 21 9.45 3.09 21.96
CA PRO A 21 9.91 1.76 22.26
C PRO A 21 9.16 0.71 21.42
N CYS A 22 9.88 -0.31 20.99
CA CYS A 22 9.37 -1.49 20.31
C CYS A 22 10.10 -2.72 20.84
N THR A 23 9.45 -3.87 20.77
CA THR A 23 9.99 -5.14 21.25
C THR A 23 10.58 -5.91 20.06
N LEU A 24 11.85 -6.29 20.14
CA LEU A 24 12.57 -6.95 19.05
C LEU A 24 12.24 -8.45 18.95
N PRO A 25 12.15 -9.02 17.74
CA PRO A 25 11.98 -10.46 17.56
C PRO A 25 13.30 -11.16 17.88
N THR A 26 13.38 -11.77 19.06
CA THR A 26 14.57 -12.44 19.59
C THR A 26 14.29 -13.92 19.89
N TYR A 27 15.31 -14.78 19.71
CA TYR A 27 15.17 -16.24 19.81
C TYR A 27 16.36 -16.84 20.55
N ARG A 28 16.48 -16.49 21.83
CA ARG A 28 17.51 -16.97 22.76
C ARG A 28 17.09 -18.29 23.38
N THR A 29 15.79 -18.51 23.58
CA THR A 29 15.30 -19.78 24.13
C THR A 29 14.85 -20.73 23.01
N PRO A 30 15.28 -22.00 23.04
CA PRO A 30 14.74 -22.99 22.14
C PRO A 30 13.28 -23.29 22.52
N TRP A 31 12.42 -23.35 21.51
CA TRP A 31 11.02 -23.72 21.65
C TRP A 31 10.73 -24.98 20.82
N ASN A 32 9.65 -25.68 21.16
CA ASN A 32 9.24 -26.90 20.48
C ASN A 32 7.87 -26.71 19.83
N PHE A 33 7.68 -27.34 18.67
CA PHE A 33 6.38 -27.37 18.00
C PHE A 33 5.32 -28.06 18.87
N THR A 34 4.11 -27.50 18.83
CA THR A 34 2.92 -28.15 19.40
C THR A 34 2.58 -29.44 18.67
N SER A 35 1.98 -30.41 19.35
CA SER A 35 1.52 -31.67 18.76
C SER A 35 0.41 -31.48 17.72
N ASP A 36 -0.34 -30.38 17.80
CA ASP A 36 -1.46 -30.07 16.90
C ASP A 36 -1.11 -29.01 15.83
N LEU A 37 0.17 -28.97 15.43
CA LEU A 37 0.72 -27.91 14.56
C LEU A 37 -0.12 -27.67 13.31
N SER A 38 -0.52 -28.72 12.60
CA SER A 38 -1.29 -28.59 11.35
C SER A 38 -2.65 -27.92 11.55
N THR A 39 -3.29 -28.13 12.71
CA THR A 39 -4.56 -27.49 13.05
C THR A 39 -4.36 -26.02 13.37
N VAL A 40 -3.33 -25.70 14.15
CA VAL A 40 -2.97 -24.31 14.52
C VAL A 40 -2.65 -23.50 13.27
N LEU A 41 -1.71 -23.99 12.45
CA LEU A 41 -1.30 -23.32 11.22
C LEU A 41 -2.47 -23.13 10.26
N GLY A 42 -3.31 -24.16 10.10
CA GLY A 42 -4.46 -24.04 9.24
C GLY A 42 -5.43 -22.95 9.72
N SER A 43 -5.59 -22.78 11.03
CA SER A 43 -6.53 -21.79 11.59
C SER A 43 -6.03 -20.35 11.40
N GLN A 44 -4.77 -20.21 10.99
CA GLN A 44 -4.06 -18.94 10.82
C GLN A 44 -3.72 -18.68 9.34
N THR A 45 -4.59 -19.12 8.44
CA THR A 45 -4.41 -18.91 6.98
C THR A 45 -4.42 -17.44 6.56
N ASP A 46 -4.97 -16.55 7.39
CA ASP A 46 -4.98 -15.10 7.17
C ASP A 46 -3.56 -14.49 7.20
N TRP A 47 -2.61 -15.10 7.92
CA TRP A 47 -1.21 -14.68 7.94
C TRP A 47 -0.54 -14.75 6.58
N GLY A 48 -0.93 -15.72 5.75
CA GLY A 48 -0.48 -15.80 4.37
C GLY A 48 -0.85 -14.56 3.55
N ILE A 49 -1.92 -13.83 3.92
CA ILE A 49 -2.43 -12.64 3.23
C ILE A 49 -1.75 -11.37 3.75
N LEU A 50 -1.62 -11.25 5.07
CA LEU A 50 -1.25 -10.00 5.70
C LEU A 50 0.27 -9.78 5.77
N GLU A 51 1.05 -10.86 5.81
CA GLU A 51 2.47 -10.81 6.22
C GLU A 51 3.43 -11.27 5.13
N VAL A 52 2.96 -11.28 3.88
CA VAL A 52 3.72 -11.81 2.73
C VAL A 52 3.46 -10.98 1.47
N PHE A 53 4.52 -10.72 0.71
CA PHE A 53 4.47 -10.21 -0.66
C PHE A 53 4.72 -11.32 -1.67
N GLY A 54 3.92 -11.33 -2.74
CA GLY A 54 4.16 -12.18 -3.90
C GLY A 54 5.28 -11.63 -4.78
N LEU A 55 6.25 -12.45 -5.13
CA LEU A 55 7.35 -12.11 -6.04
C LEU A 55 6.95 -12.37 -7.51
N PRO A 56 7.57 -11.70 -8.51
CA PRO A 56 7.30 -11.95 -9.92
C PRO A 56 7.79 -13.33 -10.31
N LEU A 57 7.22 -13.83 -11.41
CA LEU A 57 7.45 -15.17 -11.94
C LEU A 57 6.95 -16.26 -10.99
N THR A 58 5.63 -16.31 -10.76
CA THR A 58 4.85 -17.52 -10.40
C THR A 58 5.44 -18.52 -9.40
N GLN A 59 6.40 -18.15 -8.55
CA GLN A 59 7.21 -19.14 -7.85
C GLN A 59 7.76 -18.62 -6.52
N GLY A 60 7.46 -17.41 -6.05
CA GLY A 60 8.07 -16.96 -4.79
C GLY A 60 7.24 -16.05 -3.91
N LEU A 61 7.54 -16.08 -2.62
CA LEU A 61 6.95 -15.28 -1.57
C LEU A 61 8.07 -14.73 -0.69
N ILE A 62 7.99 -13.46 -0.31
CA ILE A 62 8.81 -12.90 0.76
C ILE A 62 7.89 -12.43 1.88
N GLY A 63 8.16 -12.86 3.11
CA GLY A 63 7.44 -12.42 4.29
C GLY A 63 8.39 -12.20 5.44
N GLY A 64 7.87 -11.90 6.61
CA GLY A 64 8.71 -11.73 7.79
C GLY A 64 7.97 -11.15 8.97
N GLN A 65 8.72 -10.91 10.04
CA GLN A 65 8.23 -10.33 11.27
C GLN A 65 9.13 -9.15 11.66
N SER A 66 8.53 -7.99 11.89
CA SER A 66 9.23 -6.84 12.49
C SER A 66 9.23 -6.94 14.01
N ALA A 67 9.94 -6.02 14.65
CA ALA A 67 9.63 -5.61 16.02
C ALA A 67 8.12 -5.37 16.21
N SER A 68 7.63 -5.52 17.43
CA SER A 68 6.25 -5.24 17.82
C SER A 68 6.14 -3.87 18.50
N PRO A 69 5.10 -3.07 18.22
CA PRO A 69 4.96 -1.75 18.81
C PRO A 69 4.61 -1.84 20.30
N ASN A 70 5.19 -0.96 21.12
CA ASN A 70 4.84 -0.83 22.54
C ASN A 70 4.06 0.47 22.83
N ALA A 71 3.81 1.28 21.80
CA ALA A 71 3.07 2.53 21.90
C ALA A 71 2.18 2.71 20.67
N SER A 72 1.02 3.33 20.87
CA SER A 72 0.11 3.73 19.80
C SER A 72 0.05 5.26 19.72
N PRO A 73 0.91 5.90 18.90
CA PRO A 73 0.94 7.36 18.80
C PRO A 73 -0.30 7.96 18.12
N SER A 74 -1.02 7.16 17.32
CA SER A 74 -2.26 7.55 16.63
C SER A 74 -3.15 6.32 16.41
N ARG A 75 -4.40 6.52 15.96
CA ARG A 75 -5.33 5.42 15.67
C ARG A 75 -4.87 4.56 14.49
N LEU A 76 -4.25 5.17 13.49
CA LEU A 76 -3.63 4.51 12.35
C LEU A 76 -2.17 4.96 12.28
N PHE A 77 -1.26 4.01 12.35
CA PHE A 77 0.17 4.28 12.27
C PHE A 77 0.90 3.13 11.58
N GLU A 78 2.08 3.42 11.11
CA GLU A 78 3.03 2.48 10.55
C GLU A 78 4.25 2.45 11.47
N MET A 79 4.84 1.28 11.65
CA MET A 79 6.10 1.17 12.36
C MET A 79 7.13 0.57 11.42
N ASN A 80 8.24 1.29 11.26
CA ASN A 80 9.43 0.79 10.62
C ASN A 80 10.37 0.27 11.70
N GLY A 81 10.64 -1.03 11.68
CA GLY A 81 11.43 -1.69 12.72
C GLY A 81 12.34 -2.78 12.16
N PRO A 82 13.46 -3.05 12.86
CA PRO A 82 14.31 -4.19 12.54
C PRO A 82 13.51 -5.50 12.73
N GLY A 83 13.80 -6.48 11.88
CA GLY A 83 13.08 -7.74 11.84
C GLY A 83 13.83 -8.83 11.11
N ILE A 84 13.13 -9.93 10.87
CA ILE A 84 13.63 -11.08 10.14
C ILE A 84 12.68 -11.33 8.98
N ALA A 85 13.22 -11.44 7.78
CA ALA A 85 12.47 -11.86 6.62
C ALA A 85 12.79 -13.31 6.26
N TYR A 86 11.79 -14.02 5.76
CA TYR A 86 11.96 -15.30 5.08
C TYR A 86 11.60 -15.14 3.61
N LEU A 87 12.31 -15.87 2.77
CA LEU A 87 12.15 -15.90 1.34
C LEU A 87 11.88 -17.34 0.92
N ILE A 88 10.83 -17.54 0.15
CA ILE A 88 10.35 -18.85 -0.31
C ILE A 88 10.31 -18.81 -1.83
N GLU A 89 10.84 -19.85 -2.46
CA GLU A 89 10.64 -20.18 -3.86
C GLU A 89 9.96 -21.55 -3.97
N SER A 90 9.07 -21.75 -4.92
CA SER A 90 8.22 -22.93 -5.12
C SER A 90 8.01 -23.13 -6.62
N VAL A 91 8.61 -24.20 -7.15
CA VAL A 91 8.59 -24.54 -8.57
C VAL A 91 7.93 -25.89 -8.74
N CYS A 92 6.76 -25.93 -9.38
CA CYS A 92 6.05 -27.17 -9.67
C CYS A 92 6.29 -27.64 -11.11
N THR A 93 6.45 -28.95 -11.30
CA THR A 93 6.51 -29.59 -12.61
C THR A 93 5.12 -29.67 -13.24
N GLU A 94 5.07 -30.05 -14.52
CA GLU A 94 3.82 -30.43 -15.15
C GLU A 94 3.14 -31.59 -14.41
N PRO A 95 1.79 -31.61 -14.38
CA PRO A 95 1.03 -32.67 -13.72
C PRO A 95 1.16 -34.01 -14.47
N ILE A 96 1.29 -35.08 -13.69
CA ILE A 96 1.33 -36.47 -14.16
C ILE A 96 0.02 -37.14 -13.78
N ILE A 97 -0.66 -37.71 -14.75
CA ILE A 97 -1.91 -38.44 -14.52
C ILE A 97 -1.61 -39.84 -13.96
N SER A 98 -2.26 -40.20 -12.86
CA SER A 98 -2.19 -41.53 -12.27
C SER A 98 -2.90 -42.56 -13.15
N THR A 99 -2.24 -43.68 -13.40
CA THR A 99 -2.87 -44.87 -14.00
C THR A 99 -3.46 -45.82 -12.95
N ALA A 100 -3.22 -45.54 -11.67
CA ALA A 100 -3.76 -46.33 -10.56
C ALA A 100 -5.23 -45.98 -10.30
N PRO A 101 -6.01 -46.87 -9.64
CA PRO A 101 -7.39 -46.59 -9.26
C PRO A 101 -7.48 -45.27 -8.48
N PRO A 102 -8.53 -44.45 -8.70
CA PRO A 102 -8.68 -43.18 -8.03
C PRO A 102 -8.76 -43.33 -6.52
N THR A 103 -8.03 -42.48 -5.81
CA THR A 103 -8.07 -42.42 -4.36
C THR A 103 -9.12 -41.41 -3.89
N LYS A 104 -9.46 -41.44 -2.60
CA LYS A 104 -10.39 -40.46 -1.98
C LYS A 104 -9.68 -39.39 -1.17
N ASN A 105 -8.41 -39.63 -0.82
CA ASN A 105 -7.64 -38.76 0.06
C ASN A 105 -6.53 -38.14 -0.77
N SER A 106 -6.41 -36.84 -0.68
CA SER A 106 -5.26 -36.09 -1.15
C SER A 106 -4.11 -36.30 -0.18
N GLU A 107 -2.89 -36.14 -0.69
CA GLU A 107 -1.70 -36.42 0.11
C GLU A 107 -0.56 -35.53 -0.36
N VAL A 108 0.10 -34.87 0.58
CA VAL A 108 1.40 -34.25 0.33
C VAL A 108 2.47 -35.13 0.93
N LYS A 109 3.43 -35.54 0.12
CA LYS A 109 4.55 -36.38 0.56
C LYS A 109 5.87 -35.69 0.28
N ILE A 110 6.77 -35.69 1.26
CA ILE A 110 8.12 -35.19 1.06
C ILE A 110 8.94 -36.28 0.34
N ILE A 111 9.53 -35.94 -0.81
CA ILE A 111 10.33 -36.83 -1.65
C ILE A 111 11.83 -36.59 -1.51
N SER A 112 12.23 -35.36 -1.19
CA SER A 112 13.61 -34.98 -0.93
C SER A 112 13.65 -33.83 0.08
N SER A 113 14.73 -33.75 0.85
CA SER A 113 14.96 -32.72 1.84
C SER A 113 16.47 -32.58 2.05
N GLU A 114 17.02 -31.42 1.73
CA GLU A 114 18.45 -31.15 1.80
C GLU A 114 18.74 -29.67 2.08
N TYR A 115 19.93 -29.39 2.62
CA TYR A 115 20.42 -28.03 2.81
C TYR A 115 21.55 -27.74 1.82
N TRP A 116 21.44 -26.63 1.09
CA TRP A 116 22.50 -26.10 0.24
C TRP A 116 23.03 -24.81 0.86
N GLY A 117 24.04 -24.94 1.73
CA GLY A 117 24.50 -23.82 2.55
C GLY A 117 23.43 -23.44 3.57
N GLN A 118 22.90 -22.22 3.48
CA GLN A 118 21.83 -21.73 4.36
C GLN A 118 20.43 -21.86 3.75
N ILE A 119 20.33 -22.32 2.51
CA ILE A 119 19.05 -22.56 1.83
C ILE A 119 18.56 -23.97 2.17
N TYR A 120 17.33 -24.08 2.66
CA TYR A 120 16.64 -25.35 2.81
C TYR A 120 15.85 -25.67 1.54
N ASN A 121 16.16 -26.81 0.91
CA ASN A 121 15.48 -27.29 -0.29
C ASN A 121 14.65 -28.54 0.04
N VAL A 122 13.39 -28.54 -0.34
CA VAL A 122 12.46 -29.64 -0.11
C VAL A 122 11.66 -29.95 -1.36
N GLY A 123 11.63 -31.22 -1.74
CA GLY A 123 10.78 -31.73 -2.80
C GLY A 123 9.48 -32.29 -2.22
N PHE A 124 8.35 -31.84 -2.75
CA PHE A 124 7.03 -32.37 -2.48
C PHE A 124 6.48 -33.14 -3.68
N GLN A 125 5.73 -34.20 -3.39
CA GLN A 125 4.79 -34.82 -4.30
C GLN A 125 3.38 -34.57 -3.77
N VAL A 126 2.61 -33.80 -4.51
CA VAL A 126 1.21 -33.49 -4.22
C VAL A 126 0.33 -34.43 -5.03
N LYS A 127 -0.57 -35.13 -4.36
CA LYS A 127 -1.60 -35.98 -4.96
C LYS A 127 -2.96 -35.29 -4.84
N LEU A 128 -3.57 -34.98 -5.98
CA LEU A 128 -4.91 -34.41 -6.10
C LEU A 128 -5.86 -35.52 -6.60
N PRO A 129 -6.81 -35.98 -5.78
CA PRO A 129 -7.74 -37.04 -6.17
C PRO A 129 -8.66 -36.67 -7.32
N ALA A 130 -9.15 -37.69 -8.02
CA ALA A 130 -10.23 -37.55 -8.99
C ALA A 130 -11.40 -36.71 -8.45
N GLY A 131 -11.90 -35.79 -9.27
CA GLY A 131 -13.01 -34.89 -8.93
C GLY A 131 -12.66 -33.72 -8.00
N THR A 132 -11.39 -33.57 -7.57
CA THR A 132 -10.96 -32.48 -6.68
C THR A 132 -10.15 -31.39 -7.38
N HIS A 133 -9.81 -31.56 -8.65
CA HIS A 133 -8.96 -30.65 -9.42
C HIS A 133 -9.65 -30.12 -10.69
N ASN A 134 -9.16 -29.01 -11.23
CA ASN A 134 -9.75 -28.32 -12.39
C ASN A 134 -9.43 -28.93 -13.77
N MET A 135 -8.61 -30.00 -13.86
CA MET A 135 -8.34 -30.69 -15.13
C MET A 135 -9.56 -31.51 -15.62
N ILE A 136 -10.46 -30.88 -16.37
CA ILE A 136 -11.75 -31.45 -16.82
C ILE A 136 -11.57 -32.79 -17.56
N ASN A 137 -10.57 -32.88 -18.43
CA ASN A 137 -10.30 -34.08 -19.25
C ASN A 137 -9.86 -35.29 -18.42
N PHE A 138 -9.44 -35.09 -17.16
CA PHE A 138 -8.93 -36.12 -16.27
C PHE A 138 -9.69 -36.18 -14.95
N ASN A 139 -10.94 -35.69 -14.90
CA ASN A 139 -11.79 -35.68 -13.71
C ASN A 139 -11.82 -37.05 -12.99
N THR A 140 -11.81 -38.15 -13.72
CA THR A 140 -11.89 -39.51 -13.16
C THR A 140 -10.56 -40.11 -12.72
N SER A 141 -9.45 -39.38 -12.82
CA SER A 141 -8.10 -39.88 -12.51
C SER A 141 -7.44 -39.00 -11.45
N ASP A 142 -6.57 -39.59 -10.63
CA ASP A 142 -5.75 -38.80 -9.71
C ASP A 142 -4.64 -38.06 -10.47
N VAL A 143 -4.30 -36.87 -10.02
CA VAL A 143 -3.22 -36.04 -10.58
C VAL A 143 -2.09 -35.94 -9.57
N TYR A 144 -0.86 -36.19 -10.01
CA TYR A 144 0.35 -35.97 -9.23
C TYR A 144 1.11 -34.76 -9.75
N GLN A 145 1.60 -33.94 -8.84
CA GLN A 145 2.50 -32.84 -9.18
C GLN A 145 3.69 -32.85 -8.25
N LYS A 146 4.89 -32.69 -8.81
CA LYS A 146 6.12 -32.56 -8.01
C LYS A 146 6.46 -31.10 -7.90
N CYS A 147 6.80 -30.63 -6.72
CA CYS A 147 7.19 -29.25 -6.50
C CYS A 147 8.50 -29.21 -5.71
N LEU A 148 9.45 -28.39 -6.14
CA LEU A 148 10.67 -28.08 -5.41
C LEU A 148 10.48 -26.74 -4.72
N VAL A 149 10.80 -26.67 -3.43
CA VAL A 149 10.71 -25.44 -2.65
C VAL A 149 12.05 -25.12 -2.02
N SER A 150 12.49 -23.88 -2.17
CA SER A 150 13.67 -23.30 -1.54
C SER A 150 13.24 -22.31 -0.46
N VAL A 151 13.83 -22.37 0.73
CA VAL A 151 13.54 -21.45 1.84
C VAL A 151 14.84 -20.93 2.45
N VAL A 152 14.90 -19.64 2.70
CA VAL A 152 16.03 -18.98 3.38
C VAL A 152 15.52 -17.84 4.26
N SER A 153 16.21 -17.54 5.36
CA SER A 153 15.87 -16.45 6.28
C SER A 153 17.05 -15.50 6.45
N GLY A 154 16.77 -14.21 6.63
CA GLY A 154 17.81 -13.19 6.77
C GLY A 154 17.32 -11.92 7.47
N ALA A 155 18.24 -11.01 7.76
CA ALA A 155 17.91 -9.74 8.39
C ALA A 155 17.16 -8.83 7.40
N ALA A 156 16.10 -8.18 7.88
CA ALA A 156 15.39 -7.16 7.11
C ALA A 156 14.83 -6.08 8.04
N THR A 157 14.52 -4.93 7.49
CA THR A 157 13.72 -3.90 8.14
C THR A 157 12.34 -3.93 7.50
N LEU A 158 11.31 -4.23 8.28
CA LEU A 158 9.95 -4.34 7.77
C LEU A 158 9.11 -3.17 8.30
N THR A 159 8.28 -2.62 7.42
CA THR A 159 7.30 -1.60 7.76
C THR A 159 5.91 -2.23 7.79
N PHE A 160 5.27 -2.25 8.95
CA PHE A 160 3.91 -2.75 9.13
C PHE A 160 2.95 -1.61 9.42
N GLY A 161 1.74 -1.70 8.87
CA GLY A 161 0.62 -0.86 9.28
C GLY A 161 -0.06 -1.43 10.52
N TYR A 162 -0.53 -0.55 11.40
CA TYR A 162 -1.24 -0.88 12.62
C TYR A 162 -2.49 -0.01 12.78
N THR A 163 -3.51 -0.61 13.36
CA THR A 163 -4.71 0.08 13.83
C THR A 163 -4.79 -0.06 15.35
N SER A 164 -4.98 1.05 16.06
CA SER A 164 -5.26 1.04 17.50
C SER A 164 -6.72 1.37 17.76
N ASP A 165 -7.30 0.70 18.75
CA ASP A 165 -8.59 1.08 19.31
C ASP A 165 -8.45 2.12 20.44
N GLU A 166 -9.60 2.55 20.97
CA GLU A 166 -9.69 3.50 22.10
C GLU A 166 -9.11 2.94 23.41
N TRP A 167 -8.91 1.63 23.49
CA TRP A 167 -8.31 0.93 24.64
C TRP A 167 -6.81 0.72 24.48
N SER A 168 -6.20 1.30 23.44
CA SER A 168 -4.78 1.12 23.08
C SER A 168 -4.42 -0.32 22.69
N THR A 169 -5.41 -1.13 22.31
CA THR A 169 -5.18 -2.43 21.69
C THR A 169 -4.74 -2.19 20.25
N MET A 170 -3.57 -2.68 19.90
CA MET A 170 -2.99 -2.54 18.56
C MET A 170 -3.21 -3.83 17.77
N THR A 171 -3.82 -3.74 16.59
CA THR A 171 -3.91 -4.82 15.62
C THR A 171 -3.00 -4.55 14.44
N MET A 172 -2.25 -5.58 14.04
CA MET A 172 -1.41 -5.52 12.85
C MET A 172 -2.28 -5.64 11.61
N ASN A 173 -2.04 -4.77 10.63
CA ASN A 173 -2.69 -4.82 9.32
C ASN A 173 -1.79 -5.63 8.37
N SER A 174 -1.33 -5.04 7.27
CA SER A 174 -0.43 -5.69 6.31
C SER A 174 0.98 -5.10 6.35
N ILE A 175 1.94 -5.87 5.81
CA ILE A 175 3.26 -5.31 5.44
C ILE A 175 3.07 -4.24 4.36
N ILE A 176 3.80 -3.15 4.49
CA ILE A 176 3.79 -2.02 3.55
C ILE A 176 5.10 -2.01 2.75
N GLU A 177 6.21 -2.31 3.40
CA GLU A 177 7.54 -2.30 2.79
C GLU A 177 8.47 -3.30 3.48
N ILE A 178 9.31 -3.97 2.71
CA ILE A 178 10.41 -4.81 3.21
C ILE A 178 11.72 -4.26 2.64
N VAL A 179 12.62 -3.85 3.54
CA VAL A 179 13.96 -3.38 3.18
C VAL A 179 14.99 -4.42 3.59
N VAL A 180 15.62 -5.06 2.62
CA VAL A 180 16.64 -6.09 2.83
C VAL A 180 18.01 -5.44 2.86
N ASN A 181 18.63 -5.43 4.05
CA ASN A 181 20.01 -4.99 4.28
C ASN A 181 20.34 -3.58 3.69
N ASN A 182 19.36 -2.67 3.70
CA ASN A 182 19.43 -1.33 3.09
C ASN A 182 19.84 -1.30 1.59
N LYS A 183 19.76 -2.44 0.88
CA LYS A 183 20.12 -2.56 -0.54
C LYS A 183 18.89 -2.64 -1.44
N ILE A 184 17.90 -3.43 -1.02
CA ILE A 184 16.68 -3.66 -1.78
C ILE A 184 15.50 -3.19 -0.92
N THR A 185 14.65 -2.37 -1.52
CA THR A 185 13.40 -1.89 -0.91
C THR A 185 12.25 -2.42 -1.74
N ILE A 186 11.41 -3.26 -1.13
CA ILE A 186 10.27 -3.93 -1.76
C ILE A 186 8.99 -3.31 -1.19
N PRO A 187 8.38 -2.31 -1.86
CA PRO A 187 7.12 -1.76 -1.40
C PRO A 187 5.93 -2.62 -1.88
N LEU A 188 4.81 -2.51 -1.16
CA LEU A 188 3.55 -3.15 -1.49
C LEU A 188 3.09 -2.71 -2.89
N GLY A 189 3.03 -3.66 -3.83
CA GLY A 189 2.61 -3.45 -5.22
C GLY A 189 3.72 -3.50 -6.26
N ASP A 190 4.98 -3.31 -5.86
CA ASP A 190 6.16 -3.38 -6.74
C ASP A 190 6.99 -4.65 -6.51
N SER A 191 6.50 -5.57 -5.68
CA SER A 191 7.15 -6.84 -5.39
C SER A 191 7.43 -7.65 -6.66
N ILE A 192 6.62 -7.48 -7.72
CA ILE A 192 6.75 -8.07 -9.06
C ILE A 192 8.03 -7.59 -9.83
N LYS A 193 8.89 -6.77 -9.23
CA LYS A 193 10.16 -6.36 -9.85
C LYS A 193 11.38 -7.11 -9.32
N TYR A 194 11.23 -7.92 -8.27
CA TYR A 194 12.35 -8.52 -7.54
C TYR A 194 12.34 -10.04 -7.59
N ASP A 195 13.40 -10.66 -8.08
CA ASP A 195 13.54 -12.12 -8.14
C ASP A 195 14.12 -12.72 -6.84
N PHE A 196 13.89 -14.02 -6.64
CA PHE A 196 14.43 -14.75 -5.48
C PHE A 196 15.95 -14.60 -5.37
N GLY A 197 16.66 -14.70 -6.50
CA GLY A 197 18.11 -14.60 -6.56
C GLY A 197 18.67 -13.27 -6.04
N ALA A 198 18.10 -12.14 -6.47
CA ALA A 198 18.56 -10.83 -6.00
C ALA A 198 18.28 -10.60 -4.51
N ILE A 199 17.13 -11.04 -4.01
CA ILE A 199 16.77 -10.89 -2.59
C ILE A 199 17.68 -11.76 -1.72
N HIS A 200 17.87 -13.03 -2.09
CA HIS A 200 18.80 -13.94 -1.44
C HIS A 200 20.21 -13.33 -1.37
N GLN A 201 20.75 -12.84 -2.50
CA GLN A 201 22.06 -12.17 -2.50
C GLN A 201 22.11 -10.91 -1.61
N ALA A 202 20.99 -10.21 -1.42
CA ALA A 202 20.92 -9.04 -0.55
C ALA A 202 20.98 -9.40 0.94
N PHE A 203 20.48 -10.57 1.36
CA PHE A 203 20.65 -11.07 2.73
C PHE A 203 22.13 -11.26 3.08
N GLY A 204 22.92 -11.80 2.15
CA GLY A 204 24.37 -11.91 2.28
C GLY A 204 24.80 -12.68 3.53
N SER A 205 25.66 -12.10 4.36
CA SER A 205 26.17 -12.79 5.56
C SER A 205 25.13 -12.97 6.68
N THR A 206 23.97 -12.31 6.58
CA THR A 206 22.94 -12.39 7.63
C THR A 206 22.18 -13.71 7.61
N GLU A 207 22.24 -14.46 6.51
CA GLU A 207 21.65 -15.81 6.42
C GLU A 207 22.28 -16.77 7.42
N VAL A 208 23.59 -16.65 7.63
CA VAL A 208 24.33 -17.48 8.60
C VAL A 208 23.89 -17.16 10.03
N LEU A 209 23.52 -15.91 10.32
CA LEU A 209 23.03 -15.51 11.63
C LEU A 209 21.65 -16.13 11.92
N TYR A 210 20.81 -16.25 10.90
CA TYR A 210 19.42 -16.73 11.02
C TYR A 210 19.21 -18.16 10.49
N SER A 211 20.28 -18.93 10.32
CA SER A 211 20.23 -20.32 9.88
C SER A 211 19.36 -21.20 10.78
N ASN A 212 19.34 -20.91 12.08
CA ASN A 212 18.50 -21.61 13.05
C ASN A 212 17.00 -21.40 12.76
N ILE A 213 16.61 -20.19 12.35
CA ILE A 213 15.24 -19.87 11.95
C ILE A 213 14.85 -20.71 10.73
N THR A 214 15.70 -20.74 9.70
CA THR A 214 15.49 -21.58 8.51
C THR A 214 15.38 -23.06 8.91
N GLY A 215 16.20 -23.50 9.87
CA GLY A 215 16.14 -24.85 10.45
C GLY A 215 14.82 -25.16 11.14
N TRP A 216 14.25 -24.22 11.90
CA TRP A 216 12.94 -24.38 12.53
C TRP A 216 11.82 -24.40 11.49
N ILE A 217 11.87 -23.53 10.47
CA ILE A 217 10.91 -23.57 9.36
C ILE A 217 10.96 -24.94 8.66
N ALA A 218 12.15 -25.48 8.41
CA ALA A 218 12.31 -26.82 7.84
C ALA A 218 11.70 -27.92 8.72
N GLN A 219 11.86 -27.86 10.04
CA GLN A 219 11.21 -28.79 10.97
C GLN A 219 9.68 -28.67 10.92
N GLY A 220 9.15 -27.44 10.91
CA GLY A 220 7.72 -27.17 10.77
C GLY A 220 7.15 -27.74 9.47
N ILE A 221 7.89 -27.62 8.37
CA ILE A 221 7.55 -28.24 7.08
C ILE A 221 7.45 -29.76 7.22
N GLN A 222 8.45 -30.42 7.81
CA GLN A 222 8.45 -31.87 7.97
C GLN A 222 7.27 -32.36 8.82
N LEU A 223 6.89 -31.59 9.85
CA LEU A 223 5.80 -31.94 10.76
C LEU A 223 4.41 -31.66 10.16
N ALA A 224 4.23 -30.52 9.49
CA ALA A 224 2.92 -30.08 9.02
C ALA A 224 2.58 -30.56 7.59
N MET A 225 3.58 -30.69 6.72
CA MET A 225 3.40 -30.98 5.29
C MET A 225 3.57 -32.45 4.91
N ASN A 226 4.21 -33.28 5.75
CA ASN A 226 4.43 -34.68 5.41
C ASN A 226 3.23 -35.54 5.81
N GLY A 227 2.53 -36.11 4.81
CA GLY A 227 1.33 -36.90 5.01
C GLY A 227 0.07 -36.08 5.31
N SER A 228 0.08 -34.77 5.06
CA SER A 228 -1.10 -33.92 5.23
C SER A 228 -2.16 -34.26 4.18
N ASP A 229 -3.40 -34.35 4.65
CA ASP A 229 -4.60 -34.51 3.82
C ASP A 229 -5.08 -33.11 3.36
N LEU A 230 -5.21 -32.94 2.04
CA LEU A 230 -5.68 -31.70 1.41
C LEU A 230 -7.20 -31.72 1.34
N LYS A 231 -7.83 -31.02 2.28
CA LYS A 231 -9.29 -31.02 2.38
C LYS A 231 -9.84 -30.06 1.32
N SER A 232 -10.37 -30.63 0.23
CA SER A 232 -11.15 -29.86 -0.76
C SER A 232 -12.55 -29.57 -0.24
N TYR A 233 -13.03 -28.34 -0.47
CA TYR A 233 -14.38 -27.88 -0.12
C TYR A 233 -15.49 -28.76 -0.74
N THR A 234 -15.24 -29.42 -1.87
CA THR A 234 -16.23 -30.25 -2.55
C THR A 234 -16.39 -31.65 -1.95
N VAL A 235 -15.42 -32.13 -1.15
CA VAL A 235 -15.40 -33.52 -0.66
C VAL A 235 -15.59 -33.62 0.86
N ARG A 236 -15.28 -32.58 1.65
CA ARG A 236 -15.51 -32.57 3.11
C ARG A 236 -15.90 -31.18 3.64
N GLN A 237 -16.76 -31.18 4.67
CA GLN A 237 -17.20 -30.02 5.47
C GLN A 237 -16.08 -29.03 5.84
N PRO A 238 -16.38 -27.75 6.19
CA PRO A 238 -15.39 -26.68 6.34
C PRO A 238 -14.39 -27.02 7.44
N GLN A 239 -13.33 -27.69 7.06
CA GLN A 239 -12.22 -28.03 7.90
C GLN A 239 -11.01 -27.32 7.33
N VAL A 240 -10.38 -26.60 8.23
CA VAL A 240 -9.14 -25.89 8.10
C VAL A 240 -8.10 -26.68 7.27
N SER A 241 -7.54 -26.07 6.22
CA SER A 241 -6.58 -26.69 5.28
C SER A 241 -5.47 -25.71 4.90
N LEU A 242 -4.23 -26.21 4.87
CA LEU A 242 -3.03 -25.40 4.63
C LEU A 242 -2.87 -24.97 3.16
N LEU A 243 -3.39 -25.76 2.21
CA LEU A 243 -3.34 -25.46 0.77
C LEU A 243 -4.60 -24.73 0.26
N ASN A 244 -5.32 -24.00 1.12
CA ASN A 244 -6.52 -23.24 0.70
C ASN A 244 -6.25 -22.29 -0.47
N TRP A 245 -5.00 -21.84 -0.61
CA TRP A 245 -4.56 -20.90 -1.64
C TRP A 245 -4.34 -21.53 -3.02
N ALA A 246 -4.37 -22.86 -3.12
CA ALA A 246 -4.36 -23.58 -4.39
C ALA A 246 -5.79 -23.85 -4.92
N ILE A 247 -6.83 -23.46 -4.17
CA ILE A 247 -8.23 -23.65 -4.57
C ILE A 247 -8.67 -22.46 -5.42
N ASP A 248 -9.28 -22.75 -6.57
CA ASP A 248 -9.94 -21.73 -7.38
C ASP A 248 -11.25 -21.31 -6.70
N ALA A 249 -11.35 -20.02 -6.40
CA ALA A 249 -12.50 -19.43 -5.72
C ALA A 249 -13.83 -19.60 -6.47
N ASN A 250 -13.79 -19.75 -7.80
CA ASN A 250 -15.00 -19.88 -8.61
C ASN A 250 -15.55 -21.30 -8.64
N THR A 251 -14.66 -22.29 -8.70
CA THR A 251 -15.02 -23.70 -8.87
C THR A 251 -14.97 -24.50 -7.56
N GLY A 252 -14.25 -24.01 -6.55
CA GLY A 252 -13.99 -24.74 -5.30
C GLY A 252 -13.09 -25.97 -5.47
N LEU A 253 -12.51 -26.16 -6.66
CA LEU A 253 -11.58 -27.23 -7.00
C LEU A 253 -10.13 -26.74 -6.88
N TYR A 254 -9.20 -27.67 -6.69
CA TYR A 254 -7.78 -27.37 -6.76
C TYR A 254 -7.38 -26.99 -8.18
N ASP A 255 -6.77 -25.81 -8.32
CA ASP A 255 -6.12 -25.43 -9.55
C ASP A 255 -4.71 -26.00 -9.59
N VAL A 256 -4.49 -26.93 -10.52
CA VAL A 256 -3.20 -27.60 -10.71
C VAL A 256 -2.11 -26.60 -11.09
N GLN A 257 -2.45 -25.50 -11.78
CA GLN A 257 -1.48 -24.45 -12.11
C GLN A 257 -1.13 -23.57 -10.91
N SER A 258 -2.02 -23.47 -9.92
CA SER A 258 -1.82 -22.67 -8.70
C SER A 258 -1.33 -23.50 -7.50
N THR A 259 -0.97 -24.76 -7.70
CA THR A 259 -0.49 -25.63 -6.60
C THR A 259 0.77 -25.08 -5.94
N TRP A 260 1.68 -24.48 -6.72
CA TRP A 260 2.89 -23.83 -6.20
C TRP A 260 2.54 -22.72 -5.19
N LYS A 261 1.46 -21.96 -5.43
CA LYS A 261 0.98 -20.86 -4.60
C LYS A 261 0.44 -21.39 -3.28
N GLY A 262 -0.29 -22.49 -3.31
CA GLY A 262 -0.73 -23.20 -2.10
C GLY A 262 0.44 -23.61 -1.22
N ILE A 263 1.44 -24.27 -1.80
CA ILE A 263 2.63 -24.75 -1.06
C ILE A 263 3.42 -23.57 -0.49
N ALA A 264 3.69 -22.55 -1.31
CA ALA A 264 4.41 -21.36 -0.87
C ALA A 264 3.69 -20.67 0.30
N ALA A 265 2.35 -20.52 0.21
CA ALA A 265 1.55 -19.91 1.26
C ALA A 265 1.56 -20.75 2.55
N SER A 266 1.46 -22.08 2.46
CA SER A 266 1.58 -22.96 3.64
C SER A 266 2.92 -22.79 4.34
N ILE A 267 4.00 -22.69 3.56
CA ILE A 267 5.35 -22.51 4.10
C ILE A 267 5.52 -21.12 4.69
N ALA A 268 4.89 -20.09 4.11
CA ALA A 268 4.86 -18.75 4.68
C ALA A 268 4.13 -18.72 6.03
N ILE A 269 2.99 -19.42 6.15
CA ILE A 269 2.27 -19.56 7.44
C ILE A 269 3.15 -20.26 8.48
N ILE A 270 3.89 -21.32 8.10
CA ILE A 270 4.88 -21.96 8.98
C ILE A 270 6.00 -20.98 9.37
N GLY A 271 6.51 -20.22 8.39
CA GLY A 271 7.52 -19.18 8.58
C GLY A 271 7.09 -18.14 9.61
N HIS A 272 5.87 -17.63 9.47
CA HIS A 272 5.31 -16.69 10.42
C HIS A 272 5.09 -17.32 11.79
N TYR A 273 4.53 -18.54 11.87
CA TYR A 273 4.37 -19.24 13.15
C TYR A 273 5.69 -19.37 13.91
N VAL A 274 6.78 -19.72 13.21
CA VAL A 274 8.13 -19.80 13.77
C VAL A 274 8.61 -18.44 14.26
N LEU A 275 8.42 -17.38 13.47
CA LEU A 275 8.81 -16.03 13.86
C LEU A 275 7.94 -15.46 15.00
N GLY A 276 6.70 -15.92 15.13
CA GLY A 276 5.80 -15.55 16.22
C GLY A 276 6.24 -16.09 17.59
N GLN A 277 7.12 -17.08 17.64
CA GLN A 277 7.65 -17.65 18.90
C GLN A 277 8.80 -16.83 19.51
N SER A 278 8.89 -15.54 19.18
CA SER A 278 9.94 -14.67 19.71
C SER A 278 9.83 -14.52 21.23
N ASP A 279 10.97 -14.46 21.93
CA ASP A 279 11.03 -14.28 23.38
C ASP A 279 10.47 -12.93 23.85
N GLY A 280 10.48 -11.93 22.96
CA GLY A 280 9.98 -10.58 23.26
C GLY A 280 10.72 -9.85 24.39
N THR A 281 12.00 -10.17 24.62
CA THR A 281 12.74 -9.68 25.80
C THR A 281 13.54 -8.40 25.55
N ASP A 282 14.07 -8.22 24.34
CA ASP A 282 14.86 -7.05 23.99
C ASP A 282 13.97 -5.91 23.47
N SER A 283 14.29 -4.67 23.86
CA SER A 283 13.61 -3.47 23.36
C SER A 283 14.57 -2.57 22.58
N ALA A 284 14.01 -1.88 21.59
CA ALA A 284 14.70 -0.86 20.80
C ALA A 284 13.78 0.35 20.59
N MET A 285 14.31 1.40 19.97
CA MET A 285 13.51 2.54 19.51
C MET A 285 13.19 2.36 18.03
N CYS A 286 11.91 2.21 17.69
CA CYS A 286 11.43 2.12 16.31
C CYS A 286 10.87 3.46 15.83
N ALA A 287 10.93 3.70 14.53
CA ALA A 287 10.36 4.90 13.92
C ALA A 287 8.89 4.67 13.59
N TYR A 288 8.02 5.57 14.05
CA TYR A 288 6.59 5.50 13.82
C TYR A 288 6.20 6.58 12.82
N ARG A 289 5.37 6.20 11.86
CA ARG A 289 4.77 7.09 10.88
C ARG A 289 3.26 6.97 10.92
N GLY A 290 2.52 7.92 10.38
CA GLY A 290 1.07 7.82 10.27
C GLY A 290 0.45 9.15 9.91
N SER A 291 -0.86 9.25 9.87
CA SER A 291 -1.55 10.49 9.56
C SER A 291 -1.67 11.39 10.81
N ASP A 292 -0.87 12.45 10.91
CA ASP A 292 -0.98 13.44 11.99
C ASP A 292 -1.84 14.65 11.59
N GLY A 293 -2.97 14.40 10.91
CA GLY A 293 -3.88 15.48 10.48
C GLY A 293 -3.28 16.46 9.46
N TRP A 294 -2.16 16.10 8.80
CA TRP A 294 -1.63 16.81 7.66
C TRP A 294 -1.59 15.94 6.41
N GLY A 295 -1.79 16.59 5.27
CA GLY A 295 -1.80 15.94 3.98
C GLY A 295 -1.29 16.87 2.91
N GLN A 296 -0.91 16.29 1.79
CA GLN A 296 -0.44 17.00 0.62
C GLN A 296 -1.61 17.18 -0.32
N ILE A 297 -1.62 18.35 -0.94
CA ILE A 297 -2.54 18.66 -2.02
C ILE A 297 -1.91 18.04 -3.27
N THR A 298 -2.39 16.87 -3.70
CA THR A 298 -1.96 16.25 -4.96
C THR A 298 -2.85 16.73 -6.10
N ALA A 299 -2.21 17.17 -7.17
CA ALA A 299 -2.87 17.41 -8.44
C ALA A 299 -2.34 16.38 -9.44
N PRO A 300 -3.21 15.63 -10.14
CA PRO A 300 -2.82 14.81 -11.25
C PRO A 300 -1.90 15.59 -12.22
N ALA A 301 -0.79 14.99 -12.64
CA ALA A 301 0.24 15.68 -13.42
C ALA A 301 -0.29 16.37 -14.69
N TRP A 302 -1.39 15.85 -15.26
CA TRP A 302 -2.05 16.42 -16.42
C TRP A 302 -2.66 17.81 -16.13
N ILE A 303 -3.11 18.09 -14.91
CA ILE A 303 -3.67 19.38 -14.49
C ILE A 303 -2.60 20.46 -14.52
N THR A 304 -1.41 20.16 -14.01
CA THR A 304 -0.27 21.08 -13.99
C THR A 304 0.09 21.49 -15.42
N THR A 305 0.15 20.54 -16.34
CA THR A 305 0.32 20.83 -17.78
C THR A 305 -0.83 21.63 -18.38
N ALA A 306 -2.08 21.32 -18.04
CA ALA A 306 -3.24 22.05 -18.55
C ALA A 306 -3.27 23.51 -18.07
N LEU A 307 -2.91 23.77 -16.81
CA LEU A 307 -2.82 25.11 -16.25
C LEU A 307 -1.73 25.94 -16.93
N ILE A 308 -0.55 25.35 -17.14
CA ILE A 308 0.55 26.01 -17.86
C ILE A 308 0.11 26.35 -19.30
N ALA A 309 -0.55 25.41 -19.99
CA ALA A 309 -1.03 25.63 -21.35
C ALA A 309 -2.06 26.77 -21.43
N ILE A 310 -3.02 26.81 -20.50
CA ILE A 310 -4.02 27.89 -20.42
C ILE A 310 -3.32 29.24 -20.17
N LEU A 311 -2.33 29.28 -19.29
CA LEU A 311 -1.62 30.51 -18.94
C LEU A 311 -0.82 31.05 -20.13
N ILE A 312 -0.12 30.18 -20.87
CA ILE A 312 0.56 30.52 -22.12
C ILE A 312 -0.45 31.03 -23.16
N CYS A 313 -1.54 30.30 -23.42
CA CYS A 313 -2.58 30.73 -24.36
C CYS A 313 -3.19 32.08 -23.98
N SER A 314 -3.44 32.32 -22.69
CA SER A 314 -3.98 33.59 -22.18
C SER A 314 -3.03 34.75 -22.44
N THR A 315 -1.73 34.53 -22.21
CA THR A 315 -0.68 35.53 -22.41
C THR A 315 -0.53 35.84 -23.90
N VAL A 316 -0.55 34.81 -24.76
CA VAL A 316 -0.50 34.97 -26.22
C VAL A 316 -1.73 35.72 -26.72
N MET A 317 -2.94 35.35 -26.26
CA MET A 317 -4.16 36.07 -26.63
C MET A 317 -4.14 37.53 -26.16
N LEU A 318 -3.62 37.82 -24.97
CA LEU A 318 -3.46 39.18 -24.48
C LEU A 318 -2.51 39.98 -25.38
N VAL A 319 -1.34 39.41 -25.72
CA VAL A 319 -0.38 40.05 -26.62
C VAL A 319 -0.99 40.27 -28.00
N VAL A 320 -1.71 39.30 -28.55
CA VAL A 320 -2.39 39.43 -29.85
C VAL A 320 -3.49 40.49 -29.79
N CYS A 321 -4.29 40.55 -28.72
CA CYS A 321 -5.29 41.59 -28.53
C CYS A 321 -4.67 42.98 -28.43
N VAL A 322 -3.61 43.15 -27.62
CA VAL A 322 -2.89 44.42 -27.48
C VAL A 322 -2.22 44.82 -28.79
N SER A 323 -1.61 43.87 -29.50
CA SER A 323 -0.94 44.11 -30.80
C SER A 323 -1.96 44.45 -31.88
N SER A 324 -3.08 43.73 -31.95
CA SER A 324 -4.18 44.01 -32.88
C SER A 324 -4.82 45.35 -32.56
N TRP A 325 -4.97 45.70 -31.28
CA TRP A 325 -5.47 47.00 -30.86
C TRP A 325 -4.51 48.14 -31.24
N MET A 326 -3.20 47.97 -31.03
CA MET A 326 -2.17 48.91 -31.49
C MET A 326 -2.21 49.10 -33.01
N LEU A 327 -2.42 48.03 -33.78
CA LEU A 327 -2.53 48.07 -35.25
C LEU A 327 -3.82 48.73 -35.73
N ILE A 328 -4.95 48.51 -35.06
CA ILE A 328 -6.26 49.09 -35.41
C ILE A 328 -6.35 50.57 -35.03
N VAL A 329 -5.77 50.96 -33.89
CA VAL A 329 -5.93 52.31 -33.33
C VAL A 329 -4.92 53.32 -33.87
N GLY A 330 -3.87 52.87 -34.56
CA GLY A 330 -3.07 53.70 -35.48
C GLY A 330 -2.71 55.09 -34.94
N GLY A 331 -1.94 55.15 -33.85
CA GLY A 331 -1.17 56.34 -33.48
C GLY A 331 -1.96 57.66 -33.37
N GLY A 332 -2.99 57.73 -32.52
CA GLY A 332 -3.78 58.96 -32.33
C GLY A 332 -3.95 59.38 -30.85
N PRO A 333 -4.59 60.54 -30.58
CA PRO A 333 -4.78 61.13 -29.24
C PRO A 333 -5.55 60.25 -28.23
N HIS A 334 -6.10 59.13 -28.67
CA HIS A 334 -6.65 58.09 -27.79
C HIS A 334 -5.57 57.26 -27.08
N ILE A 335 -4.36 57.18 -27.64
CA ILE A 335 -3.20 56.49 -27.02
C ILE A 335 -2.66 57.31 -25.84
N ASP A 336 -2.56 58.63 -25.96
CA ASP A 336 -2.13 59.50 -24.86
C ASP A 336 -3.08 59.40 -23.65
N LYS A 337 -4.40 59.33 -23.89
CA LYS A 337 -5.39 59.10 -22.84
C LYS A 337 -5.28 57.72 -22.19
N CYS A 338 -4.85 56.69 -22.94
CA CYS A 338 -4.66 55.35 -22.41
C CYS A 338 -3.34 55.20 -21.63
N VAL A 339 -2.28 55.89 -22.03
CA VAL A 339 -1.04 56.00 -21.24
C VAL A 339 -1.33 56.73 -19.92
N GLU A 340 -2.13 57.79 -19.96
CA GLU A 340 -2.63 58.46 -18.74
C GLU A 340 -3.56 57.58 -17.87
N MET A 341 -4.22 56.57 -18.44
CA MET A 341 -5.01 55.59 -17.69
C MET A 341 -4.12 54.56 -16.97
N ILE A 342 -3.07 54.08 -17.64
CA ILE A 342 -2.12 53.10 -17.07
C ILE A 342 -1.32 53.70 -15.91
N ASP A 343 -0.96 54.98 -15.99
CA ASP A 343 -0.22 55.67 -14.93
C ASP A 343 -1.03 55.92 -13.65
N ASN A 344 -2.36 55.80 -13.67
CA ASN A 344 -3.18 56.02 -12.47
C ASN A 344 -4.46 55.14 -12.42
N PRO A 345 -4.51 54.11 -11.56
CA PRO A 345 -5.61 53.13 -11.54
C PRO A 345 -6.98 53.73 -11.23
N LEU A 346 -7.04 54.87 -10.53
CA LEU A 346 -8.29 55.60 -10.25
C LEU A 346 -8.86 56.31 -11.49
N ARG A 347 -8.01 56.80 -12.40
CA ARG A 347 -8.44 57.41 -13.67
C ARG A 347 -8.95 56.35 -14.65
N THR A 348 -8.35 55.16 -14.64
CA THR A 348 -8.84 54.00 -15.40
C THR A 348 -10.28 53.64 -15.03
N LEU A 349 -10.59 53.62 -13.74
CA LEU A 349 -11.96 53.40 -13.25
C LEU A 349 -12.94 54.52 -13.66
N TYR A 350 -12.49 55.77 -13.72
CA TYR A 350 -13.33 56.92 -14.11
C TYR A 350 -13.75 56.85 -15.59
N TYR A 351 -12.82 56.53 -16.50
CA TYR A 351 -13.11 56.40 -17.92
C TYR A 351 -13.87 55.10 -18.27
N MET A 352 -13.63 54.00 -17.54
CA MET A 352 -14.47 52.81 -17.67
C MET A 352 -15.90 53.07 -17.18
N ARG A 353 -16.09 53.88 -16.12
CA ARG A 353 -17.42 54.30 -15.63
C ARG A 353 -18.18 55.14 -16.66
N GLU A 354 -17.50 56.02 -17.40
CA GLU A 354 -18.11 56.82 -18.47
C GLU A 354 -18.52 55.94 -19.67
N SER A 355 -17.71 54.93 -19.98
CA SER A 355 -17.98 53.94 -21.04
C SER A 355 -19.12 52.99 -20.68
N VAL A 356 -19.27 52.64 -19.40
CA VAL A 356 -20.37 51.81 -18.86
C VAL A 356 -21.62 52.64 -18.56
N GLY A 357 -21.48 53.96 -18.38
CA GLY A 357 -22.57 54.90 -18.06
C GLY A 357 -23.69 54.95 -19.09
N ASN A 358 -23.41 54.60 -20.36
CA ASN A 358 -24.42 54.49 -21.41
C ASN A 358 -25.17 53.15 -21.41
N ILE A 359 -24.65 52.11 -20.77
CA ILE A 359 -25.29 50.78 -20.65
C ILE A 359 -26.06 50.67 -19.32
N VAL A 360 -25.66 51.43 -18.29
CA VAL A 360 -26.22 51.36 -16.93
C VAL A 360 -27.14 52.54 -16.61
N THR A 361 -27.98 52.95 -17.56
CA THR A 361 -29.06 53.92 -17.29
C THR A 361 -30.24 53.30 -16.53
N LYS A 362 -30.24 51.98 -16.27
CA LYS A 362 -31.34 51.26 -15.60
C LYS A 362 -31.14 50.96 -14.11
N ILE A 363 -30.01 51.34 -13.51
CA ILE A 363 -29.76 51.18 -12.07
C ILE A 363 -29.61 52.57 -11.44
N ARG A 364 -30.67 53.39 -11.54
CA ARG A 364 -30.81 54.60 -10.72
C ARG A 364 -31.69 54.25 -9.53
N GLY A 365 -31.02 53.88 -8.44
CA GLY A 365 -31.63 53.66 -7.13
C GLY A 365 -30.53 53.58 -6.08
N SER A 366 -30.16 54.74 -5.53
CA SER A 366 -29.40 54.97 -4.29
C SER A 366 -28.32 53.95 -3.89
N ASP A 367 -27.05 54.27 -4.16
CA ASP A 367 -25.82 54.20 -3.33
C ASP A 367 -25.64 53.17 -2.18
N ILE A 368 -26.44 52.12 -2.08
CA ILE A 368 -26.32 51.08 -1.04
C ILE A 368 -25.48 49.90 -1.57
N GLY A 369 -25.54 49.60 -2.87
CA GLY A 369 -24.87 48.43 -3.44
C GLY A 369 -23.35 48.52 -3.43
N GLN A 370 -22.75 49.70 -3.65
CA GLN A 370 -21.30 49.82 -3.81
C GLN A 370 -20.57 49.82 -2.46
N VAL A 371 -21.12 50.52 -1.45
CA VAL A 371 -20.56 50.52 -0.09
C VAL A 371 -20.83 49.17 0.59
N SER A 372 -22.03 48.60 0.45
CA SER A 372 -22.34 47.27 1.00
C SER A 372 -21.51 46.16 0.38
N LEU A 373 -21.27 46.18 -0.93
CA LEU A 373 -20.45 45.17 -1.61
C LEU A 373 -18.96 45.32 -1.26
N VAL A 374 -18.44 46.55 -1.19
CA VAL A 374 -17.05 46.81 -0.74
C VAL A 374 -16.87 46.47 0.73
N GLU A 375 -17.87 46.74 1.58
CA GLU A 375 -17.84 46.40 3.00
C GLU A 375 -18.02 44.88 3.24
N HIS A 376 -18.78 44.19 2.39
CA HIS A 376 -18.92 42.73 2.41
C HIS A 376 -17.64 42.04 1.92
N LEU A 377 -17.10 42.47 0.77
CA LEU A 377 -15.86 41.93 0.20
C LEU A 377 -14.60 42.31 0.99
N SER A 378 -14.59 43.43 1.74
CA SER A 378 -13.48 43.78 2.63
C SER A 378 -13.51 43.05 3.98
N ARG A 379 -14.64 42.42 4.33
CA ARG A 379 -14.80 41.60 5.54
C ARG A 379 -14.65 40.10 5.26
N GLU A 380 -15.02 39.64 4.07
CA GLU A 380 -14.91 38.24 3.68
C GLU A 380 -13.54 37.91 3.07
N TYR A 381 -12.60 37.55 3.95
CA TYR A 381 -11.38 36.87 3.53
C TYR A 381 -11.71 35.42 3.20
N ILE A 382 -11.82 35.07 1.93
CA ILE A 382 -11.94 33.67 1.53
C ILE A 382 -10.68 32.93 1.99
N ARG A 383 -10.85 31.82 2.73
CA ARG A 383 -9.73 31.01 3.24
C ARG A 383 -9.74 29.63 2.62
N PHE A 384 -8.54 29.10 2.45
CA PHE A 384 -8.33 27.68 2.16
C PHE A 384 -8.15 26.93 3.47
N GLY A 385 -8.85 25.82 3.62
CA GLY A 385 -8.68 24.93 4.76
C GLY A 385 -9.69 23.81 4.78
N GLU A 386 -9.59 23.01 5.84
CA GLU A 386 -10.49 21.88 6.06
C GLU A 386 -11.88 22.38 6.46
N ASP A 387 -12.92 21.74 5.94
CA ASP A 387 -14.28 21.96 6.38
C ASP A 387 -14.42 21.57 7.86
N LYS A 388 -14.97 22.50 8.66
CA LYS A 388 -15.24 22.29 10.08
C LYS A 388 -16.15 21.09 10.35
N THR A 389 -16.99 20.71 9.39
CA THR A 389 -17.93 19.57 9.51
C THR A 389 -17.28 18.21 9.30
N THR A 390 -16.18 18.13 8.54
CA THR A 390 -15.46 16.88 8.29
C THR A 390 -14.35 16.61 9.32
N ARG A 391 -14.19 17.52 10.28
CA ARG A 391 -13.19 17.42 11.34
C ARG A 391 -13.43 16.18 12.21
N GLY A 392 -12.61 15.16 12.01
CA GLY A 392 -12.68 13.88 12.73
C GLY A 392 -12.95 12.66 11.83
N ASN A 393 -13.21 12.88 10.54
CA ASN A 393 -13.27 11.81 9.55
C ASN A 393 -11.86 11.51 9.00
N GLU A 394 -11.65 10.27 8.55
CA GLU A 394 -10.37 9.84 7.94
C GLU A 394 -10.03 10.60 6.65
N VAL A 395 -11.04 11.18 5.98
CA VAL A 395 -10.89 12.02 4.79
C VAL A 395 -11.66 13.34 5.02
N GLY A 396 -10.93 14.46 4.99
CA GLY A 396 -11.50 15.81 5.09
C GLY A 396 -11.72 16.45 3.72
N THR A 397 -12.74 17.30 3.58
CA THR A 397 -12.98 18.03 2.33
C THR A 397 -12.23 19.37 2.38
N LEU A 398 -11.41 19.64 1.35
CA LEU A 398 -10.77 20.95 1.20
C LEU A 398 -11.79 21.93 0.62
N VAL A 399 -12.14 22.96 1.37
CA VAL A 399 -13.18 23.92 0.97
C VAL A 399 -12.59 25.33 0.92
N ILE A 400 -13.06 26.08 -0.08
CA ILE A 400 -12.82 27.50 -0.25
C ILE A 400 -14.09 28.21 0.21
N ASP A 401 -14.10 28.71 1.45
CA ASP A 401 -15.28 29.35 2.05
C ASP A 401 -14.89 30.49 3.01
N GLU A 402 -15.88 31.10 3.63
CA GLU A 402 -15.74 32.12 4.66
C GLU A 402 -14.87 31.65 5.85
N PRO A 403 -14.13 32.56 6.53
CA PRO A 403 -13.26 32.22 7.65
C PRO A 403 -13.91 31.47 8.82
N SER A 404 -15.23 31.56 8.96
CA SER A 404 -16.04 30.94 10.00
C SER A 404 -16.27 29.45 9.78
N LYS A 405 -16.27 29.02 8.51
CA LYS A 405 -16.51 27.65 8.05
C LYS A 405 -15.22 26.88 7.76
N VAL A 406 -14.12 27.62 7.60
CA VAL A 406 -12.79 27.07 7.26
C VAL A 406 -11.89 27.05 8.50
N VAL A 407 -11.34 25.87 8.82
CA VAL A 407 -10.28 25.76 9.84
C VAL A 407 -8.94 26.10 9.18
N LYS A 408 -8.20 27.07 9.73
CA LYS A 408 -6.93 27.55 9.14
C LYS A 408 -5.92 26.42 8.98
N ILE A 409 -5.31 26.33 7.80
CA ILE A 409 -4.07 25.57 7.57
C ILE A 409 -2.93 26.29 8.30
N ALA A 410 -2.23 25.60 9.20
CA ALA A 410 -1.07 26.15 9.87
C ALA A 410 0.10 26.27 8.89
N ARG A 411 0.59 27.49 8.65
CA ARG A 411 1.90 27.70 8.01
C ARG A 411 2.98 27.35 9.03
N HIS A 412 3.87 26.43 8.63
CA HIS A 412 5.14 26.05 9.27
C HIS A 412 5.38 26.57 10.69
N ARG A 413 5.30 25.67 11.67
CA ARG A 413 6.04 25.85 12.91
C ARG A 413 7.49 25.49 12.60
N GLU A 414 8.40 26.46 12.64
CA GLU A 414 9.82 26.14 12.69
C GLU A 414 10.03 25.22 13.89
N VAL A 415 10.63 24.06 13.62
CA VAL A 415 11.00 23.07 14.63
C VAL A 415 12.07 23.74 15.51
N ALA A 416 11.72 23.97 16.78
CA ALA A 416 12.65 24.36 17.82
C ALA A 416 13.24 23.11 18.49
#